data_AF-A0A7H4MTR4-F1
#
_entry.id   AF-A0A7H4MTR4-F1
#
_cell.length_a   1.000
_cell.length_b   1.000
_cell.length_c   1.000
_cell.angle_alpha   90.00
_cell.angle_beta   90.00
_cell.angle_gamma   90.00
#
_symmetry.space_group_name_H-M   'P 1'
#
loop_
_entity.id
_entity.type
_entity.pdbx_description
1 polymer ?
#
loop_
_entity_poly.entity_id
_entity_poly.type
_entity_poly.pdbx_seq_one_letter_code
_entity_poly.pdbx_strand_id
1 'polypeptide(L)' 'MDGSFDVEGGLKIARRLLVELVNMGLPLATEALDPNSPQYLGDLFSWSAIGARTTESQTHREMASGLSMP' A
#
# COMPACT_ATOMS: atom_id res chain seq x y z
N MET A 1 -17.15 -8.22 0.09
CA MET A 1 -17.46 -7.80 1.49
C MET A 1 -18.34 -8.84 2.19
N ASP A 2 -18.16 -10.11 1.86
CA ASP A 2 -18.90 -11.28 2.35
C ASP A 2 -18.10 -12.10 3.37
N GLY A 3 -16.94 -11.59 3.79
CA GLY A 3 -16.04 -12.30 4.72
C GLY A 3 -15.32 -13.50 4.11
N SER A 4 -15.23 -13.62 2.78
CA SER A 4 -14.51 -14.71 2.11
C SER A 4 -12.99 -14.67 2.25
N PHE A 5 -12.42 -13.50 2.58
CA PHE A 5 -10.97 -13.27 2.65
C PHE A 5 -10.21 -13.68 1.37
N ASP A 6 -10.82 -13.48 0.19
CA ASP A 6 -10.12 -13.67 -1.10
C ASP A 6 -9.06 -12.58 -1.32
N VAL A 7 -7.86 -12.79 -0.77
CA VAL A 7 -6.73 -11.86 -0.83
C VAL A 7 -6.21 -11.72 -2.26
N GLU A 8 -6.15 -12.80 -3.04
CA GLU A 8 -5.66 -12.77 -4.42
C GLU A 8 -6.59 -11.92 -5.30
N GLY A 9 -7.90 -12.16 -5.21
CA GLY A 9 -8.90 -11.35 -5.89
C GLY A 9 -8.84 -9.89 -5.46
N GLY A 10 -8.69 -9.64 -4.15
CA GLY A 10 -8.52 -8.30 -3.59
C GLY A 10 -7.32 -7.55 -4.16
N LEU A 11 -6.13 -8.18 -4.23
CA LEU A 11 -4.92 -7.58 -4.78
C LEU A 11 -5.06 -7.24 -6.27
N LYS A 12 -5.68 -8.12 -7.06
CA LYS A 12 -5.94 -7.86 -8.49
C LYS A 12 -6.87 -6.66 -8.69
N ILE A 13 -7.93 -6.56 -7.89
CA ILE A 13 -8.87 -5.44 -7.94
C ILE A 13 -8.17 -4.14 -7.53
N ALA A 14 -7.42 -4.16 -6.41
CA ALA A 14 -6.69 -2.99 -5.92
C ALA A 14 -5.70 -2.49 -6.97
N ARG A 15 -4.84 -3.36 -7.52
CA ARG A 15 -3.85 -2.95 -8.53
C ARG A 15 -4.50 -2.35 -9.77
N ARG A 16 -5.58 -2.96 -10.29
CA ARG A 16 -6.30 -2.42 -11.45
C ARG A 16 -6.80 -1.00 -11.20
N LEU A 17 -7.48 -0.79 -10.07
CA LEU A 17 -8.00 0.53 -9.70
C LEU A 17 -6.87 1.58 -9.59
N LEU A 18 -5.78 1.24 -8.90
CA LEU A 18 -4.66 2.16 -8.71
C LEU A 18 -4.00 2.52 -10.05
N VAL A 19 -3.82 1.56 -10.96
CA VAL A 19 -3.31 1.84 -12.31
C VAL A 19 -4.24 2.77 -13.09
N GLU A 20 -5.56 2.54 -13.03
CA GLU A 20 -6.55 3.41 -13.69
C GLU A 20 -6.44 4.86 -13.18
N LEU A 21 -6.33 5.06 -11.86
CA LEU A 21 -6.19 6.38 -11.26
C LEU A 21 -4.86 7.06 -11.62
N VAL A 22 -3.74 6.32 -11.59
CA VAL A 22 -2.45 6.84 -12.03
C VAL A 22 -2.48 7.25 -13.50
N ASN A 23 -3.14 6.47 -14.36
CA ASN A 23 -3.32 6.81 -15.78
C ASN A 23 -4.19 8.07 -16.00
N MET A 24 -5.02 8.44 -15.03
CA MET A 24 -5.75 9.72 -15.03
C MET A 24 -4.89 10.91 -14.56
N GLY A 25 -3.61 10.67 -14.22
CA GLY A 25 -2.69 11.69 -13.72
C GLY A 25 -2.88 12.02 -12.23
N LEU A 26 -3.59 11.17 -11.48
CA LEU A 26 -3.81 11.36 -10.04
C LEU A 26 -2.70 10.67 -9.23
N PRO A 27 -1.89 11.41 -8.45
CA PRO A 27 -0.96 10.79 -7.51
C PRO A 27 -1.73 10.14 -6.36
N LEU A 28 -1.23 9.00 -5.88
CA LEU A 28 -1.91 8.17 -4.89
C LEU A 28 -1.11 8.04 -3.61
N ALA A 29 -1.83 7.76 -2.52
CA ALA A 29 -1.28 7.54 -1.19
C ALA A 29 -1.91 6.30 -0.55
N THR A 30 -1.17 5.64 0.35
CA THR A 30 -1.67 4.53 1.16
C THR A 30 -1.10 4.57 2.58
N GLU A 31 -1.65 3.75 3.47
CA GLU A 31 -0.99 3.38 4.72
C GLU A 31 -0.20 2.07 4.51
N ALA A 32 1.05 2.03 4.98
CA ALA A 32 1.89 0.83 4.94
C ALA A 32 1.62 -0.01 6.19
N LEU A 33 0.66 -0.93 6.08
CA LEU A 33 0.18 -1.78 7.19
C LEU A 33 0.99 -3.06 7.40
N ASP A 34 1.59 -3.59 6.33
CA ASP A 34 2.34 -4.83 6.36
C ASP A 34 3.47 -4.80 5.31
N PRO A 35 4.55 -5.59 5.51
CA PRO A 35 5.72 -5.55 4.63
C PRO A 35 5.53 -6.20 3.26
N ASN A 36 4.44 -6.95 3.04
CA ASN A 36 4.22 -7.68 1.80
C ASN A 36 3.47 -6.83 0.77
N SER A 37 2.44 -6.08 1.19
CA SER A 37 1.62 -5.26 0.31
C SER A 37 2.42 -4.28 -0.60
N PRO A 38 3.49 -3.61 -0.12
CA PRO A 38 4.32 -2.76 -0.97
C PRO A 38 4.96 -3.49 -2.17
N GLN A 39 5.20 -4.80 -2.09
CA GLN A 39 5.77 -5.57 -3.20
C GLN A 39 4.80 -5.70 -4.39
N TYR A 40 3.51 -5.54 -4.16
CA TYR A 40 2.46 -5.69 -5.19
C TYR A 40 1.92 -4.36 -5.70
N LEU A 41 1.95 -3.32 -4.87
CA LEU A 41 1.27 -2.05 -5.11
C LEU A 41 2.16 -0.81 -4.94
N GLY A 42 3.36 -0.97 -4.36
CA GLY A 42 4.23 0.14 -3.97
C GLY A 42 4.68 1.02 -5.13
N ASP A 43 4.77 0.47 -6.35
CA ASP A 43 5.10 1.20 -7.56
C ASP A 43 4.06 2.24 -7.98
N LEU A 44 2.85 2.20 -7.39
CA LEU A 44 1.72 3.05 -7.75
C LEU A 44 1.46 4.20 -6.75
N PHE A 45 2.21 4.25 -5.64
CA PHE A 45 2.03 5.27 -4.62
C PHE A 45 3.12 6.34 -4.65
N SER A 46 2.71 7.59 -4.55
CA SER A 46 3.59 8.76 -4.45
C SER A 46 3.91 9.15 -3.01
N TRP A 47 3.16 8.63 -2.04
CA TRP A 47 3.33 8.88 -0.61
C TRP A 47 2.79 7.71 0.22
N SER A 48 3.41 7.41 1.37
CA SER A 48 2.95 6.37 2.29
C SER A 48 2.90 6.85 3.74
N ALA A 49 1.81 6.51 4.45
CA ALA A 49 1.67 6.75 5.88
C ALA A 49 2.15 5.57 6.71
N ILE A 50 2.74 5.87 7.87
CA ILE A 50 2.81 4.94 9.00
C ILE A 50 1.75 5.36 10.02
N GLY A 51 0.84 4.44 10.35
CA GLY A 51 -0.28 4.71 11.25
C GLY A 51 0.14 5.03 12.68
N ALA A 52 -0.70 5.78 13.40
CA ALA A 52 -0.44 6.12 14.80
C ALA A 52 -0.29 4.88 15.72
N ARG A 53 -0.93 3.75 15.37
CA ARG A 53 -0.83 2.49 16.13
C ARG A 53 0.44 1.70 15.82
N THR A 54 1.17 2.07 14.78
CA THR A 54 2.35 1.34 14.29
C THR A 54 3.60 2.22 14.20
N THR A 55 3.49 3.53 14.41
CA THR A 55 4.65 4.46 14.38
C THR A 55 5.77 4.07 15.36
N GLU A 56 5.43 3.46 16.49
CA GLU A 56 6.42 2.99 17.47
C GLU A 56 6.92 1.56 17.21
N SER A 57 6.32 0.84 16.25
CA SER A 57 6.74 -0.51 15.87
C SER A 57 8.06 -0.47 15.10
N GLN A 58 9.06 -1.20 15.61
CA GLN A 58 10.36 -1.31 14.96
C GLN A 58 10.25 -1.88 13.53
N THR A 59 9.44 -2.93 13.34
CA THR A 59 9.23 -3.54 12.02
C THR A 59 8.65 -2.55 11.01
N HIS A 60 7.75 -1.65 11.45
CA HIS A 60 7.20 -0.63 10.57
C HIS A 60 8.21 0.48 10.26
N ARG A 61 9.08 0.83 11.22
CA ARG A 61 10.20 1.76 10.96
C ARG A 61 11.23 1.19 9.99
N GLU A 62 11.54 -0.10 10.10
CA GLU A 62 12.43 -0.80 9.17
C GLU A 62 11.82 -0.87 7.77
N MET A 63 10.52 -1.19 7.67
CA MET A 63 9.79 -1.12 6.41
C MET A 63 9.84 0.29 5.81
N ALA A 64 9.57 1.33 6.61
CA ALA A 64 9.60 2.72 6.16
C ALA A 64 10.98 3.12 5.60
N SER A 65 12.07 2.57 6.13
CA SER A 65 13.43 2.83 5.62
C SER A 65 13.67 2.31 4.19
N GLY A 66 12.86 1.35 3.73
CA GLY A 66 12.94 0.75 2.39
C GLY A 66 11.87 1.24 1.41
N LEU A 67 10.94 2.09 1.83
CA LEU A 67 9.92 2.65 0.95
C LEU A 67 10.57 3.65 -0.04
N SER A 68 10.21 3.55 -1.31
CA SER A 68 10.76 4.42 -2.37
C SER A 68 10.12 5.81 -2.42
N MET A 69 9.03 5.99 -1.69
CA MET A 69 8.25 7.23 -1.61
C MET A 69 8.33 7.81 -0.19
N PRO A 70 8.10 9.13 -0.04
CA PRO A 70 7.99 9.77 1.26
C PRO A 70 6.75 9.37 2.05
#